data_AF-A0A1E4MA39-F1
#
_entry.id   AF-A0A1E4MA39-F1
#
_cell.length_a   1.000
_cell.length_b   1.000
_cell.length_c   1.000
_cell.angle_alpha   90.00
_cell.angle_beta   90.00
_cell.angle_gamma   90.00
#
_symmetry.space_group_name_H-M   'P 1'
#
loop_
_entity.id
_entity.type
_entity.pdbx_description
1 polymer ?
#
loop_
_entity_poly.entity_id
_entity_poly.type
_entity_poly.pdbx_seq_one_letter_code
_entity_poly.pdbx_strand_id
1 'polypeptide(L)' 'MAVKAEAEPQTLPKILGLLAQFGIVPRMLSSQHIGNLLIIDLQFDVEESTRINLLQAKMQEMICVERASLVQR' A
#
# COMPACT_ATOMS: atom_id res chain seq x y z
N MET A 1 7.36 1.81 -0.79
CA MET A 1 6.38 1.97 0.29
C MET A 1 6.18 0.64 0.97
N ALA A 2 6.15 0.62 2.30
CA ALA A 2 5.79 -0.55 3.10
C ALA A 2 4.45 -0.26 3.80
N VAL A 3 3.52 -1.20 3.70
CA VAL A 3 2.18 -1.14 4.30
C VAL A 3 2.01 -2.32 5.25
N LYS A 4 1.55 -2.03 6.47
CA LYS A 4 1.18 -3.00 7.49
C LYS A 4 -0.32 -2.88 7.72
N ALA A 5 -1.05 -3.97 7.56
CA ALA A 5 -2.51 -4.00 7.60
C ALA A 5 -3.01 -5.26 8.30
N GLU A 6 -4.29 -5.28 8.70
CA GLU A 6 -4.95 -6.48 9.21
C GLU A 6 -5.11 -7.52 8.09
N ALA A 7 -4.88 -8.80 8.40
CA ALA A 7 -4.99 -9.91 7.47
C ALA A 7 -6.45 -10.34 7.21
N GLU A 8 -7.32 -9.40 6.89
CA GLU A 8 -8.68 -9.71 6.43
C GLU A 8 -8.69 -10.07 4.92
N PRO A 9 -9.58 -10.96 4.47
CA PRO A 9 -9.69 -11.33 3.06
C PRO A 9 -9.86 -10.15 2.10
N GLN A 10 -10.51 -9.07 2.57
CA GLN A 10 -10.76 -7.86 1.80
C GLN A 10 -9.62 -6.83 1.83
N THR A 11 -8.60 -6.96 2.68
CA THR A 11 -7.55 -5.94 2.85
C THR A 11 -6.74 -5.73 1.56
N LEU A 12 -6.19 -6.81 0.98
CA LEU A 12 -5.42 -6.71 -0.27
C LEU A 12 -6.28 -6.20 -1.44
N PRO A 13 -7.50 -6.73 -1.68
CA PRO A 13 -8.39 -6.17 -2.69
C PRO A 13 -8.67 -4.67 -2.53
N LYS A 14 -8.91 -4.18 -1.30
CA LYS A 14 -9.13 -2.74 -1.04
C LYS A 14 -7.91 -1.90 -1.40
N ILE A 15 -6.72 -2.38 -1.04
CA ILE A 15 -5.44 -1.71 -1.35
C ILE A 15 -5.20 -1.66 -2.86
N LEU A 16 -5.44 -2.76 -3.58
CA LEU A 16 -5.34 -2.80 -5.04
C LEU A 16 -6.36 -1.87 -5.71
N GLY A 17 -7.59 -1.82 -5.19
CA GLY A 17 -8.62 -0.89 -5.66
C GLY A 17 -8.20 0.57 -5.50
N LEU A 18 -7.56 0.92 -4.38
CA LEU A 18 -7.05 2.27 -4.16
C LEU A 18 -5.92 2.64 -5.14
N LEU A 19 -4.99 1.72 -5.41
CA LEU A 19 -3.95 1.91 -6.44
C LEU A 19 -4.58 2.20 -7.81
N ALA A 20 -5.60 1.43 -8.19
CA ALA A 20 -6.31 1.61 -9.45
C ALA A 20 -7.05 2.96 -9.54
N GLN A 21 -7.69 3.41 -8.45
CA GLN A 21 -8.36 4.72 -8.40
C GLN A 21 -7.40 5.89 -8.61
N PHE A 22 -6.15 5.76 -8.14
CA PHE A 22 -5.11 6.76 -8.34
C PHE A 22 -4.38 6.63 -9.69
N GLY A 23 -4.72 5.61 -10.49
CA GLY A 23 -4.03 5.31 -11.75
C GLY A 23 -2.55 5.01 -11.54
N ILE A 24 -2.19 4.38 -10.41
CA ILE A 24 -0.82 4.03 -10.05
C ILE A 24 -0.63 2.54 -10.26
N VAL A 25 0.41 2.18 -11.02
CA VAL A 25 0.84 0.79 -11.20
C VAL A 25 2.20 0.63 -10.54
N PRO A 26 2.32 -0.14 -9.44
CA PRO A 26 3.62 -0.39 -8.83
C PRO A 26 4.47 -1.25 -9.77
N ARG A 27 5.77 -0.92 -9.87
CA ARG A 27 6.77 -1.74 -10.56
C ARG A 27 6.91 -3.13 -9.91
N MET A 28 6.74 -3.18 -8.59
CA MET A 28 6.76 -4.41 -7.82
C MET A 28 5.74 -4.33 -6.70
N LEU A 29 5.00 -5.42 -6.52
CA LEU A 29 4.13 -5.66 -5.38
C LEU A 29 4.47 -7.03 -4.80
N SER A 30 4.75 -7.06 -3.49
CA SER A 30 4.85 -8.30 -2.71
C SER A 30 3.91 -8.20 -1.53
N SER A 31 3.28 -9.32 -1.17
CA SER A 31 2.45 -9.41 0.03
C SER A 31 2.78 -10.67 0.80
N GLN A 32 2.93 -10.55 2.12
CA GLN A 32 3.21 -11.65 3.01
C GLN A 32 2.26 -11.62 4.21
N HIS A 33 1.71 -12.79 4.56
CA HIS A 33 0.97 -12.98 5.80
C HIS A 33 1.94 -13.29 6.94
N ILE A 34 1.84 -12.54 8.04
CA ILE A 34 2.61 -12.75 9.26
C ILE A 34 1.66 -12.69 10.46
N GLY A 35 1.24 -13.86 10.94
CA GLY A 35 0.19 -13.96 11.95
C GLY A 35 -1.12 -13.32 11.47
N ASN A 36 -1.64 -12.36 12.23
CA ASN A 36 -2.89 -11.65 11.89
C ASN A 36 -2.65 -10.39 11.04
N LEU A 37 -1.44 -10.24 10.50
CA LEU A 37 -1.04 -9.07 9.73
C LEU A 37 -0.73 -9.44 8.29
N LEU A 38 -1.06 -8.51 7.40
CA LEU A 38 -0.66 -8.50 6.01
C LEU A 38 0.40 -7.40 5.84
N ILE A 39 1.60 -7.81 5.46
CA ILE A 39 2.69 -6.90 5.10
C ILE A 39 2.73 -6.80 3.58
N ILE A 40 2.71 -5.58 3.06
CA ILE A 40 2.72 -5.32 1.62
C ILE A 40 3.86 -4.36 1.30
N ASP A 41 4.74 -4.79 0.42
CA ASP A 41 5.82 -3.98 -0.13
C ASP A 41 5.48 -3.56 -1.56
N LEU A 42 5.50 -2.25 -1.79
CA LEU A 42 5.21 -1.61 -3.06
C LEU A 42 6.42 -0.80 -3.52
N GLN A 43 6.85 -1.01 -4.76
CA GLN A 43 7.87 -0.17 -5.40
C GLN A 43 7.23 0.59 -6.57
N PHE A 44 7.58 1.87 -6.68
CA PHE A 44 7.06 2.78 -7.69
C PHE A 44 8.22 3.47 -8.41
N ASP A 45 7.94 4.02 -9.59
CA ASP A 45 8.89 4.87 -10.29
C ASP A 45 8.93 6.27 -9.66
N VAL A 46 10.12 6.87 -9.66
CA VAL A 46 10.40 8.13 -8.93
C VAL A 46 9.57 9.31 -9.45
N GLU A 47 9.15 9.26 -10.71
CA GLU A 47 8.37 10.30 -11.38
C GLU A 47 6.96 10.49 -10.78
N GLU A 48 6.47 9.55 -9.96
CA GLU A 48 5.11 9.60 -9.41
C GLU A 48 5.02 10.16 -7.99
N SER A 49 6.09 10.80 -7.48
CA SER A 49 6.22 11.21 -6.06
C SER A 49 5.00 11.93 -5.46
N THR A 50 4.38 12.90 -6.14
CA THR A 50 3.18 13.60 -5.64
C THR A 50 1.98 12.67 -5.49
N ARG A 51 1.72 11.81 -6.48
CA ARG A 51 0.57 10.87 -6.44
C ARG A 51 0.80 9.77 -5.40
N ILE A 52 2.04 9.30 -5.27
CA ILE A 52 2.45 8.35 -4.23
C ILE A 52 2.26 8.94 -2.82
N ASN A 53 2.60 10.21 -2.61
CA ASN A 53 2.38 10.87 -1.31
C ASN A 53 0.88 10.95 -0.95
N LEU A 54 0.04 11.29 -1.92
CA LEU A 54 -1.41 11.31 -1.72
C LEU A 54 -1.98 9.91 -1.47
N LEU A 55 -1.50 8.91 -2.22
CA LEU A 55 -1.85 7.51 -2.02
C LEU A 55 -1.48 7.05 -0.60
N GLN A 56 -0.28 7.39 -0.13
CA GLN A 56 0.17 7.06 1.22
C GLN A 56 -0.78 7.65 2.27
N ALA A 57 -1.12 8.94 2.15
CA ALA A 57 -2.04 9.60 3.06
C ALA A 57 -3.41 8.89 3.07
N LYS A 58 -3.94 8.53 1.89
CA LYS A 58 -5.20 7.78 1.78
C LYS A 58 -5.12 6.36 2.33
N MET A 59 -3.99 5.68 2.17
CA MET A 59 -3.81 4.36 2.79
C MET A 59 -3.79 4.45 4.31
N GLN A 60 -3.21 5.49 4.90
CA GLN A 60 -3.22 5.68 6.37
C GLN A 60 -4.62 5.95 6.93
N GLU A 61 -5.54 6.50 6.12
CA GLU A 61 -6.95 6.69 6.50
C GLU A 61 -7.77 5.39 6.43
N MET A 62 -7.24 4.31 5.84
CA MET A 62 -7.99 3.05 5.73
C MET A 62 -8.02 2.31 7.07
N ILE A 63 -9.22 1.95 7.52
CA ILE A 63 -9.46 1.26 8.81
C ILE A 63 -8.61 -0.01 8.96
N CYS A 64 -8.41 -0.76 7.88
CA CYS A 64 -7.64 -2.01 7.91
C CYS A 64 -6.11 -1.82 7.84
N VAL A 65 -5.61 -0.59 7.67
CA VAL A 65 -4.18 -0.28 7.56
C VAL A 65 -3.68 0.29 8.89
N GLU A 66 -2.80 -0.43 9.56
CA GLU A 66 -2.16 0.02 10.80
C GLU A 66 -1.08 1.08 10.50
N ARG A 67 -0.33 0.91 9.40
CA ARG A 67 0.74 1.83 9.01
C ARG A 67 1.03 1.76 7.51
N ALA A 68 1.24 2.92 6.89
CA ALA A 68 1.83 3.02 5.55
C ALA A 68 2.98 4.04 5.54
N SER A 69 4.17 3.62 5.12
CA SER A 69 5.37 4.48 5.10
C SER A 69 6.13 4.37 3.79
N LEU A 70 6.52 5.53 3.25
CA LEU A 70 7.53 5.58 2.20
C LEU A 70 8.89 5.23 2.79
N VAL A 71 9.57 4.30 2.11
CA VAL A 71 10.92 3.86 2.45
C VAL A 71 11.78 4.24 1.26
N GLN A 72 12.66 5.22 1.44
CA GLN A 72 13.69 5.55 0.47
C GLN A 72 14.84 4.56 0.68
N ARG A 73 15.22 3.85 -0.39
CA ARG A 73 16.48 3.10 -0.44
C ARG A 73 17.54 3.96 -1.08
#